data_AF-A0A6A0ADE9-F1
#
_entry.id   AF-A0A6A0ADE9-F1
#
_cell.length_a   1.000
_cell.length_b   1.000
_cell.length_c   1.000
_cell.angle_alpha   90.00
_cell.angle_beta   90.00
_cell.angle_gamma   90.00
#
_symmetry.space_group_name_H-M   'P 1'
#
loop_
_entity.id
_entity.type
_entity.pdbx_description
1 polymer ?
#
loop_
_entity_poly.entity_id
_entity_poly.type
_entity_poly.pdbx_seq_one_letter_code
_entity_poly.pdbx_strand_id
1 'polypeptide(L)'
;QEQQGLQRWQDKERSFLNTAFSQAKDLEAARLELVQQVLATASEVYQAAALPLQPELQRMAQACAAPCVWGTLGADQAGQQLSELTKAAATASEAAGMLAARQAESMQAASAELFCSPEIVFQGPLELWEEAAGRWQPGHAVLTRAGFLHWLRGDGCLPPACSIALARAQLESSQPPLITLNAGPSQQAAGWGVLGSLLGALRVRRLTLRAPSTDSCCEWVLA
;
A
#
# COMPACT_ATOMS: atom_id res chain seq x y z
N GLN A 1 6.85 44.93 -32.86
CA GLN A 1 7.99 44.09 -32.43
C GLN A 1 7.60 43.15 -31.29
N GLU A 2 6.77 43.57 -30.33
CA GLU A 2 6.34 42.73 -29.19
C GLU A 2 5.57 41.45 -29.58
N GLN A 3 4.71 41.49 -30.59
CA GLN A 3 3.96 40.31 -31.06
C GLN A 3 4.86 39.19 -31.61
N GLN A 4 6.00 39.54 -32.23
CA GLN A 4 6.97 38.55 -32.71
C GLN A 4 7.77 37.93 -31.56
N GLY A 5 7.97 38.66 -30.46
CA GLY A 5 8.60 38.14 -29.25
C GLY A 5 7.71 37.12 -28.53
N LEU A 6 6.41 37.42 -28.45
CA LEU A 6 5.39 36.53 -27.87
C LEU A 6 5.24 35.22 -28.66
N GLN A 7 5.22 35.29 -30.00
CA GLN A 7 5.15 34.09 -30.84
C GLN A 7 6.37 33.18 -30.63
N ARG A 8 7.58 33.75 -30.61
CA ARG A 8 8.81 32.97 -30.35
C ARG A 8 8.80 32.30 -28.98
N TRP A 9 8.22 32.94 -27.96
CA TRP A 9 8.08 32.35 -26.63
C TRP A 9 7.06 31.22 -26.60
N GLN A 10 5.91 31.39 -27.27
CA GLN A 10 4.89 30.34 -27.39
C GLN A 10 5.40 29.14 -28.18
N ASP A 11 6.19 29.35 -29.22
CA ASP A 11 6.79 28.27 -30.01
C ASP A 11 7.84 27.50 -29.21
N LYS A 12 8.66 28.19 -28.40
CA LYS A 12 9.57 27.55 -27.44
C LYS A 12 8.83 26.73 -26.41
N GLU A 13 7.78 27.28 -25.82
CA GLU A 13 6.97 26.58 -24.82
C GLU A 13 6.30 25.33 -25.41
N ARG A 14 5.71 25.44 -26.60
CA ARG A 14 5.13 24.29 -27.32
C ARG A 14 6.18 23.23 -27.64
N SER A 15 7.38 23.63 -28.06
CA SER A 15 8.45 22.68 -28.34
C SER A 15 8.89 21.93 -27.07
N PHE A 16 9.01 22.64 -25.96
CA PHE A 16 9.38 22.07 -24.65
C PHE A 16 8.30 21.10 -24.16
N LEU A 17 7.02 21.49 -24.20
CA LEU A 17 5.90 20.64 -23.80
C LEU A 17 5.83 19.39 -24.68
N ASN A 18 6.00 19.51 -25.99
CA ASN A 18 5.98 18.34 -26.89
C ASN A 18 7.10 17.35 -26.56
N THR A 19 8.31 17.83 -26.27
CA THR A 19 9.42 16.98 -25.84
C THR A 19 9.17 16.34 -24.47
N ALA A 20 8.60 17.09 -23.51
CA ALA A 20 8.26 16.55 -22.20
C ALA A 20 7.16 15.46 -22.30
N PHE A 21 6.14 15.68 -23.13
CA PHE A 21 5.07 14.70 -23.38
C PHE A 21 5.59 13.46 -24.10
N SER A 22 6.51 13.59 -25.07
CA SER A 22 7.10 12.42 -25.73
C SER A 22 7.92 11.59 -24.75
N GLN A 23 8.75 12.24 -23.91
CA GLN A 23 9.52 11.56 -22.88
C GLN A 23 8.63 10.88 -21.83
N ALA A 24 7.54 11.52 -21.41
CA ALA A 24 6.58 10.93 -20.50
C ALA A 24 5.92 9.68 -21.12
N LYS A 25 5.57 9.73 -22.41
CA LYS A 25 4.99 8.59 -23.15
C LYS A 25 5.98 7.43 -23.26
N ASP A 26 7.26 7.71 -23.54
CA ASP A 26 8.30 6.68 -23.63
C ASP A 26 8.56 6.01 -22.26
N LEU A 27 8.58 6.81 -21.19
CA LEU A 27 8.67 6.29 -19.82
C LEU A 27 7.44 5.46 -19.41
N GLU A 28 6.24 5.84 -19.85
CA GLU A 28 5.03 5.05 -19.63
C GLU A 28 5.07 3.72 -20.39
N ALA A 29 5.55 3.70 -21.63
CA ALA A 29 5.73 2.48 -22.40
C ALA A 29 6.74 1.55 -21.72
N ALA A 30 7.89 2.07 -21.30
CA ALA A 30 8.90 1.31 -20.55
C ALA A 30 8.36 0.78 -19.21
N ARG A 31 7.56 1.58 -18.49
CA ARG A 31 6.91 1.15 -17.24
C ARG A 31 5.94 -0.01 -17.50
N LEU A 32 5.13 0.07 -18.55
CA LEU A 32 4.17 -0.98 -18.90
C LEU A 32 4.88 -2.28 -19.27
N GLU A 33 5.96 -2.21 -20.03
CA GLU A 33 6.78 -3.38 -20.39
C GLU A 33 7.37 -4.05 -19.14
N LEU A 34 7.91 -3.26 -18.22
CA LEU A 34 8.52 -3.77 -16.99
C LEU A 34 7.48 -4.40 -16.05
N VAL A 35 6.27 -3.83 -15.98
CA VAL A 35 5.15 -4.42 -15.24
C VAL A 35 4.69 -5.74 -15.86
N GLN A 36 4.63 -5.83 -17.19
CA GLN A 36 4.31 -7.09 -17.88
C GLN A 36 5.36 -8.17 -17.61
N GLN A 37 6.64 -7.82 -17.62
CA GLN A 37 7.73 -8.73 -17.28
C GLN A 37 7.62 -9.23 -15.84
N VAL A 38 7.41 -8.34 -14.87
CA VAL A 38 7.24 -8.73 -13.45
C VAL A 38 6.03 -9.65 -13.26
N LEU A 39 4.91 -9.37 -13.93
CA LEU A 39 3.72 -10.22 -13.86
C LEU A 39 3.98 -11.61 -14.46
N ALA A 40 4.69 -11.67 -15.58
CA ALA A 40 5.09 -12.92 -16.23
C ALA A 40 6.00 -13.74 -15.31
N THR A 41 7.05 -13.13 -14.75
CA THR A 41 7.96 -13.81 -13.82
C THR A 41 7.25 -14.27 -12.55
N ALA A 42 6.36 -13.45 -11.97
CA ALA A 42 5.57 -13.85 -10.83
C ALA A 42 4.66 -15.05 -11.17
N SER A 43 4.00 -15.03 -12.32
CA SER A 43 3.18 -16.15 -12.81
C SER A 43 4.02 -17.42 -12.98
N GLU A 44 5.22 -17.32 -13.56
CA GLU A 44 6.14 -18.45 -13.72
C GLU A 44 6.59 -19.01 -12.36
N VAL A 45 6.92 -18.17 -11.39
CA VAL A 45 7.29 -18.59 -10.03
C VAL A 45 6.11 -19.27 -9.33
N TYR A 46 4.90 -18.71 -9.43
CA TYR A 46 3.70 -19.33 -8.88
C TYR A 46 3.36 -20.66 -9.56
N GLN A 47 3.48 -20.74 -10.89
CA GLN A 47 3.28 -21.99 -11.62
C GLN A 47 4.35 -23.03 -11.24
N ALA A 48 5.62 -22.64 -11.15
CA ALA A 48 6.71 -23.53 -10.73
C ALA A 48 6.54 -24.02 -9.28
N ALA A 49 5.95 -23.22 -8.40
CA ALA A 49 5.62 -23.63 -7.03
C ALA A 49 4.35 -24.50 -6.95
N ALA A 50 3.38 -24.30 -7.86
CA ALA A 50 2.10 -25.03 -7.88
C ALA A 50 2.15 -26.35 -8.67
N LEU A 51 2.97 -26.44 -9.73
CA LEU A 51 3.17 -27.62 -10.58
C LEU A 51 3.60 -28.88 -9.78
N PRO A 52 4.50 -28.81 -8.79
CA PRO A 52 4.87 -29.96 -7.96
C PRO A 52 3.70 -30.48 -7.10
N LEU A 53 2.76 -29.60 -6.73
CA LEU A 53 1.62 -29.92 -5.87
C LEU A 53 0.39 -30.42 -6.64
N GLN A 54 0.33 -30.13 -7.96
CA GLN A 54 -0.76 -30.58 -8.85
C GLN A 54 -1.00 -32.10 -8.85
N PRO A 55 0.01 -32.98 -8.99
CA PRO A 55 -0.23 -34.42 -9.00
C PRO A 55 -0.64 -34.97 -7.63
N GLU A 56 -0.33 -34.28 -6.52
CA GLU A 56 -0.79 -34.65 -5.18
C GLU A 56 -2.24 -34.23 -4.94
N LEU A 57 -2.62 -33.01 -5.34
CA LEU A 57 -4.00 -32.54 -5.29
C LEU A 57 -4.92 -33.39 -6.18
N GLN A 58 -4.45 -33.80 -7.36
CA GLN A 58 -5.21 -34.63 -8.30
C GLN A 58 -5.33 -36.08 -7.81
N ARG A 59 -4.29 -36.63 -7.15
CA ARG A 59 -4.37 -37.94 -6.46
C ARG A 59 -5.32 -37.89 -5.26
N MET A 60 -5.31 -36.82 -4.48
CA MET A 60 -6.22 -36.65 -3.34
C MET A 60 -7.68 -36.53 -3.79
N ALA A 61 -7.94 -35.78 -4.86
CA ALA A 61 -9.27 -35.68 -5.46
C ALA A 61 -9.78 -37.03 -6.02
N GLN A 62 -8.90 -37.84 -6.62
CA GLN A 62 -9.23 -39.18 -7.11
C GLN A 62 -9.43 -40.19 -5.97
N ALA A 63 -8.64 -40.10 -4.90
CA ALA A 63 -8.79 -40.94 -3.71
C ALA A 63 -10.10 -40.68 -2.95
N CYS A 64 -10.59 -39.44 -2.93
CA CYS A 64 -11.90 -39.09 -2.37
C CYS A 64 -13.08 -39.52 -3.26
N ALA A 65 -12.85 -39.85 -4.54
CA ALA A 65 -13.89 -40.19 -5.51
C ALA A 65 -14.10 -41.70 -5.70
N ALA A 66 -13.26 -42.57 -5.13
CA ALA A 66 -13.40 -44.03 -5.24
C ALA A 66 -14.22 -44.62 -4.07
N PRO A 67 -15.18 -45.54 -4.31
CA PRO A 67 -15.84 -46.28 -3.24
C PRO A 67 -14.85 -47.27 -2.63
N CYS A 68 -14.50 -47.07 -1.36
CA CYS A 68 -13.49 -47.85 -0.65
C CYS A 68 -13.95 -49.30 -0.43
N VAL A 69 -13.32 -50.26 -1.10
CA VAL A 69 -13.45 -51.70 -0.81
C VAL A 69 -12.04 -52.31 -0.80
N TRP A 70 -11.60 -52.80 0.37
CA TRP A 70 -10.27 -53.36 0.71
C TRP A 70 -9.13 -52.31 0.81
N GLY A 71 -8.19 -52.35 1.76
CA GLY A 71 -7.86 -53.29 2.82
C GLY A 71 -6.76 -52.70 3.70
N THR A 72 -6.70 -53.17 4.93
CA THR A 72 -5.98 -52.69 6.12
C THR A 72 -4.44 -52.86 6.10
N LEU A 73 -3.77 -52.76 4.95
CA LEU A 73 -2.30 -52.98 4.85
C LEU A 73 -1.48 -51.79 4.32
N GLY A 74 -2.12 -50.72 3.83
CA GLY A 74 -1.44 -49.46 3.44
C GLY A 74 -1.97 -48.22 4.17
N ALA A 75 -3.08 -48.34 4.90
CA ALA A 75 -3.71 -47.26 5.64
C ALA A 75 -2.85 -46.78 6.82
N ASP A 76 -2.07 -47.68 7.44
CA ASP A 76 -1.20 -47.32 8.56
C ASP A 76 0.03 -46.51 8.11
N GLN A 77 0.67 -46.87 6.99
CA GLN A 77 1.80 -46.08 6.44
C GLN A 77 1.34 -44.76 5.83
N ALA A 78 0.24 -44.75 5.08
CA ALA A 78 -0.32 -43.51 4.54
C ALA A 78 -0.82 -42.59 5.67
N GLY A 79 -1.45 -43.15 6.71
CA GLY A 79 -1.88 -42.42 7.90
C GLY A 79 -0.71 -41.89 8.72
N GLN A 80 0.39 -42.65 8.83
CA GLN A 80 1.62 -42.19 9.47
C GLN A 80 2.25 -41.03 8.70
N GLN A 81 2.40 -41.13 7.37
CA GLN A 81 2.92 -40.05 6.52
C GLN A 81 2.02 -38.80 6.56
N LEU A 82 0.70 -38.97 6.55
CA LEU A 82 -0.25 -37.85 6.73
C LEU A 82 -0.14 -37.24 8.13
N SER A 83 0.10 -38.05 9.17
CA SER A 83 0.35 -37.57 10.54
C SER A 83 1.67 -36.80 10.66
N GLU A 84 2.70 -37.23 9.93
CA GLU A 84 4.00 -36.56 9.90
C GLU A 84 3.91 -35.24 9.13
N LEU A 85 3.22 -35.23 7.99
CA LEU A 85 2.97 -34.00 7.22
C LEU A 85 2.08 -33.00 7.98
N THR A 86 1.05 -33.47 8.68
CA THR A 86 0.22 -32.59 9.52
C THR A 86 0.98 -32.05 10.73
N LYS A 87 1.85 -32.85 11.35
CA LYS A 87 2.77 -32.36 12.38
C LYS A 87 3.77 -31.34 11.82
N ALA A 88 4.35 -31.60 10.65
CA ALA A 88 5.26 -30.68 9.99
C ALA A 88 4.57 -29.38 9.57
N ALA A 89 3.31 -29.45 9.11
CA ALA A 89 2.50 -28.27 8.80
C ALA A 89 2.14 -27.48 10.07
N ALA A 90 1.82 -28.16 11.17
CA ALA A 90 1.55 -27.53 12.46
C ALA A 90 2.80 -26.82 13.00
N THR A 91 3.97 -27.46 12.96
CA THR A 91 5.23 -26.85 13.40
C THR A 91 5.67 -25.72 12.48
N ALA A 92 5.47 -25.83 11.17
CA ALA A 92 5.72 -24.74 10.23
C ALA A 92 4.79 -23.55 10.47
N SER A 93 3.51 -23.79 10.76
CA SER A 93 2.53 -22.74 11.10
C SER A 93 2.88 -22.05 12.41
N GLU A 94 3.30 -22.81 13.43
CA GLU A 94 3.75 -22.28 14.72
C GLU A 94 5.04 -21.47 14.57
N ALA A 95 6.02 -21.97 13.81
CA ALA A 95 7.26 -21.25 13.50
C ALA A 95 6.99 -19.95 12.71
N ALA A 96 6.06 -19.98 11.74
CA ALA A 96 5.61 -18.81 11.01
C ALA A 96 4.91 -17.81 11.94
N GLY A 97 4.07 -18.27 12.86
CA GLY A 97 3.43 -17.44 13.88
C GLY A 97 4.43 -16.76 14.81
N MET A 98 5.46 -17.49 15.27
CA MET A 98 6.54 -16.92 16.08
C MET A 98 7.40 -15.91 15.30
N LEU A 99 7.70 -16.18 14.03
CA LEU A 99 8.40 -15.24 13.15
C LEU A 99 7.58 -13.97 12.92
N ALA A 100 6.28 -14.11 12.66
CA ALA A 100 5.37 -12.98 12.51
C ALA A 100 5.28 -12.15 13.80
N ALA A 101 5.21 -12.79 14.97
CA ALA A 101 5.22 -12.10 16.25
C ALA A 101 6.53 -11.32 16.48
N ARG A 102 7.69 -11.94 16.21
CA ARG A 102 9.00 -11.26 16.31
C ARG A 102 9.13 -10.11 15.31
N GLN A 103 8.62 -10.27 14.09
CA GLN A 103 8.60 -9.19 13.11
C GLN A 103 7.69 -8.05 13.55
N ALA A 104 6.51 -8.35 14.12
CA ALA A 104 5.62 -7.34 14.68
C ALA A 104 6.28 -6.58 15.83
N GLU A 105 6.93 -7.27 16.77
CA GLU A 105 7.68 -6.66 17.87
C GLU A 105 8.83 -5.78 17.37
N SER A 106 9.62 -6.27 16.41
CA SER A 106 10.70 -5.50 15.80
C SER A 106 10.19 -4.26 15.07
N MET A 107 9.07 -4.36 14.36
CA MET A 107 8.43 -3.22 13.70
C MET A 107 7.85 -2.23 14.70
N GLN A 108 7.33 -2.70 15.83
CA GLN A 108 6.78 -1.87 16.89
C GLN A 108 7.89 -1.11 17.65
N ALA A 109 9.04 -1.74 17.89
CA ALA A 109 10.20 -1.06 18.45
C ALA A 109 10.74 0.01 17.49
N ALA A 110 10.87 -0.31 16.20
CA ALA A 110 11.27 0.65 15.18
C ALA A 110 10.25 1.80 15.01
N SER A 111 8.94 1.51 15.13
CA SER A 111 7.91 2.55 15.03
C SER A 111 7.92 3.46 16.25
N ALA A 112 8.13 2.93 17.47
CA ALA A 112 8.27 3.72 18.68
C ALA A 112 9.44 4.71 18.60
N GLU A 113 10.59 4.29 18.04
CA GLU A 113 11.73 5.19 17.80
C GLU A 113 11.41 6.29 16.78
N LEU A 114 10.62 5.97 15.74
CA LEU A 114 10.23 6.94 14.72
C LEU A 114 9.34 8.06 15.26
N PHE A 115 8.44 7.78 16.22
CA PHE A 115 7.61 8.82 16.88
C PHE A 115 8.38 9.73 17.83
N CYS A 116 9.64 9.39 18.14
CA CYS A 116 10.57 10.24 18.88
C CYS A 116 11.61 10.91 17.96
N SER A 117 11.43 10.82 16.64
CA SER A 117 12.37 11.38 15.67
C SER A 117 12.39 12.92 15.73
N PRO A 118 13.58 13.54 15.68
CA PRO A 118 13.71 15.01 15.64
C PRO A 118 13.14 15.65 14.36
N GLU A 119 12.82 14.82 13.37
CA GLU A 119 12.18 15.26 12.11
C GLU A 119 10.68 15.51 12.27
N ILE A 120 10.06 15.08 13.38
CA ILE A 120 8.66 15.32 13.66
C ILE A 120 8.48 16.75 14.16
N VAL A 121 7.68 17.53 13.43
CA VAL A 121 7.31 18.91 13.78
C VAL A 121 6.08 18.90 14.67
N PHE A 122 5.08 18.08 14.32
CA PHE A 122 3.83 17.98 15.04
C PHE A 122 3.24 16.59 14.88
N GLN A 123 2.59 16.08 15.93
CA GLN A 123 1.93 14.76 15.88
C GLN A 123 0.76 14.70 16.84
N GLY A 124 -0.21 13.86 16.54
CA GLY A 124 -1.42 13.74 17.35
C GLY A 124 -2.55 12.97 16.68
N PRO A 125 -3.66 12.76 17.41
CA PRO A 125 -4.82 12.05 16.88
C PRO A 125 -5.53 12.88 15.81
N LEU A 126 -5.84 12.24 14.69
CA LEU A 126 -6.73 12.77 13.63
C LEU A 126 -7.59 11.65 13.06
N GLU A 127 -8.86 11.97 12.82
CA GLU A 127 -9.75 11.08 12.07
C GLU A 127 -9.66 11.38 10.57
N LEU A 128 -9.58 10.34 9.75
CA LEU A 128 -9.57 10.44 8.30
C LEU A 128 -10.92 10.02 7.71
N TRP A 129 -11.49 10.81 6.80
CA TRP A 129 -12.68 10.42 6.06
C TRP A 129 -12.34 9.40 4.98
N GLU A 130 -12.92 8.21 5.08
CA GLU A 130 -12.79 7.15 4.07
C GLU A 130 -14.01 7.17 3.14
N GLU A 131 -13.89 7.80 1.97
CA GLU A 131 -15.00 7.99 1.02
C GLU A 131 -15.69 6.68 0.62
N ALA A 132 -14.92 5.61 0.39
CA ALA A 132 -15.47 4.33 -0.04
C ALA A 132 -16.32 3.64 1.04
N ALA A 133 -16.01 3.88 2.31
CA ALA A 133 -16.73 3.29 3.44
C ALA A 133 -17.74 4.28 4.08
N GLY A 134 -17.72 5.55 3.66
CA GLY A 134 -18.59 6.60 4.18
C GLY A 134 -18.46 6.79 5.70
N ARG A 135 -17.26 6.60 6.26
CA ARG A 135 -17.01 6.66 7.71
C ARG A 135 -15.69 7.34 8.06
N TRP A 136 -15.65 7.89 9.27
CA TRP A 136 -14.43 8.39 9.89
C TRP A 136 -13.58 7.24 10.44
N GLN A 137 -12.29 7.29 10.16
CA GLN A 137 -11.31 6.33 10.64
C GLN A 137 -10.40 7.02 11.66
N PRO A 138 -10.37 6.58 12.92
CA PRO A 138 -9.43 7.12 13.89
C PRO A 138 -8.01 6.69 13.53
N GLY A 139 -7.06 7.59 13.74
CA GLY A 139 -5.65 7.31 13.52
C GLY A 139 -4.74 8.34 14.16
N HIS A 140 -3.45 8.16 13.92
CA HIS A 140 -2.40 9.06 14.40
C HIS A 140 -1.75 9.75 13.20
N ALA A 141 -1.70 11.06 13.23
CA ALA A 141 -1.06 11.86 12.19
C ALA A 141 0.31 12.36 12.66
N VAL A 142 1.27 12.39 11.72
CA VAL A 142 2.64 12.85 11.94
C VAL A 142 3.00 13.82 10.83
N LEU A 143 3.31 15.05 11.22
CA LEU A 143 3.86 16.08 10.36
C LEU A 143 5.38 16.09 10.48
N THR A 144 6.06 15.95 9.36
CA THR A 144 7.52 15.93 9.28
C THR A 144 8.07 17.26 8.76
N ARG A 145 9.30 17.58 9.14
CA ARG A 145 10.02 18.79 8.70
C ARG A 145 10.23 18.84 7.18
N ALA A 146 10.28 17.67 6.53
CA ALA A 146 10.32 17.55 5.09
C ALA A 146 9.00 17.96 4.39
N GLY A 147 7.97 18.36 5.14
CA GLY A 147 6.70 18.80 4.60
C GLY A 147 5.79 17.65 4.19
N PHE A 148 5.90 16.50 4.85
CA PHE A 148 4.99 15.38 4.65
C PHE A 148 4.07 15.20 5.86
N LEU A 149 2.79 14.98 5.56
CA LEU A 149 1.79 14.55 6.53
C LEU A 149 1.52 13.05 6.33
N HIS A 150 1.87 12.26 7.33
CA HIS A 150 1.60 10.82 7.37
C HIS A 150 0.42 10.55 8.28
N TRP A 151 -0.50 9.69 7.86
CA TRP A 151 -1.58 9.19 8.70
C TRP A 151 -1.45 7.68 8.86
N LEU A 152 -1.41 7.24 10.11
CA LEU A 152 -1.20 5.87 10.53
C LEU A 152 -2.51 5.34 11.12
N ARG A 153 -2.88 4.12 10.73
CA ARG A 153 -4.09 3.45 11.21
C ARG A 153 -3.77 2.74 12.53
N GLY A 154 -4.29 3.25 13.64
CA GLY A 154 -4.01 2.73 14.98
C GLY A 154 -2.63 3.10 15.52
N ASP A 155 -2.28 2.53 16.68
CA ASP A 155 -1.06 2.85 17.43
C ASP A 155 0.20 2.30 16.74
N GLY A 156 0.73 3.04 15.77
CA GLY A 156 2.07 2.79 15.23
C GLY A 156 2.17 1.73 14.13
N CYS A 157 1.08 1.41 13.44
CA CYS A 157 1.12 0.54 12.25
C CYS A 157 1.90 1.21 11.12
N LEU A 158 3.07 0.67 10.79
CA LEU A 158 3.84 0.96 9.59
C LEU A 158 3.57 -0.10 8.50
N PRO A 159 3.58 0.26 7.21
CA PRO A 159 3.74 1.60 6.65
C PRO A 159 2.51 2.51 6.89
N PRO A 160 2.66 3.84 6.80
CA PRO A 160 1.53 4.76 6.94
C PRO A 160 0.45 4.43 5.91
N ALA A 161 -0.81 4.47 6.36
CA ALA A 161 -1.95 4.15 5.51
C ALA A 161 -2.21 5.24 4.46
N CYS A 162 -1.81 6.49 4.74
CA CYS A 162 -1.66 7.50 3.72
C CYS A 162 -0.52 8.49 4.04
N SER A 163 0.02 9.10 2.98
CA SER A 163 1.07 10.11 3.05
C SER A 163 0.78 11.19 2.01
N ILE A 164 0.90 12.46 2.40
CA ILE A 164 0.72 13.62 1.52
C ILE A 164 1.95 14.52 1.59
N ALA A 165 2.45 14.94 0.44
CA ALA A 165 3.41 16.04 0.36
C ALA A 165 2.67 17.39 0.41
N LEU A 166 2.86 18.15 1.48
CA LEU A 166 2.19 19.44 1.69
C LEU A 166 2.65 20.52 0.72
N ALA A 167 3.87 20.41 0.17
CA ALA A 167 4.38 21.34 -0.86
C ALA A 167 3.48 21.45 -2.11
N ARG A 168 2.57 20.48 -2.33
CA ARG A 168 1.60 20.47 -3.44
C ARG A 168 0.16 20.36 -2.95
N ALA A 169 -0.07 20.53 -1.65
CA ALA A 169 -1.40 20.51 -1.06
C ALA A 169 -1.91 21.94 -0.88
N GLN A 170 -3.20 22.13 -1.09
CA GLN A 170 -3.90 23.38 -0.78
C GLN A 170 -4.91 23.12 0.33
N LEU A 171 -4.95 23.99 1.33
CA LEU A 171 -5.96 23.97 2.37
C LEU A 171 -7.24 24.62 1.84
N GLU A 172 -8.24 23.81 1.50
CA GLU A 172 -9.57 24.29 1.09
C GLU A 172 -10.40 24.56 2.34
N SER A 173 -10.32 25.79 2.88
CA SER A 173 -11.23 26.33 3.91
C SER A 173 -11.61 25.35 5.03
N SER A 174 -10.81 25.29 6.10
CA SER A 174 -11.14 24.56 7.32
C SER A 174 -12.34 25.19 8.03
N GLN A 175 -13.46 24.46 8.17
CA GLN A 175 -14.46 24.74 9.19
C GLN A 175 -14.12 23.88 10.39
N PRO A 176 -13.63 24.43 11.52
CA PRO A 176 -13.29 23.64 12.69
C PRO A 176 -14.46 22.73 13.10
N PRO A 177 -14.22 21.44 13.40
CA PRO A 177 -12.94 20.77 13.58
C PRO A 177 -12.40 20.04 12.31
N LEU A 178 -12.82 20.45 11.12
CA LEU A 178 -12.49 19.80 9.84
C LEU A 178 -11.37 20.52 9.10
N ILE A 179 -10.43 19.73 8.58
CA ILE A 179 -9.29 20.17 7.77
C ILE A 179 -9.41 19.47 6.42
N THR A 180 -9.59 20.24 5.35
CA THR A 180 -9.68 19.68 4.00
C THR A 180 -8.44 20.06 3.20
N LEU A 181 -7.65 19.05 2.83
CA LEU A 181 -6.45 19.19 2.03
C LEU A 181 -6.72 18.68 0.62
N ASN A 182 -6.49 19.52 -0.37
CA ASN A 182 -6.44 19.10 -1.76
C ASN A 182 -5.01 18.87 -2.16
N ALA A 183 -4.61 17.60 -2.22
CA ALA A 183 -3.31 17.23 -2.77
C ALA A 183 -3.40 17.23 -4.30
N GLY A 184 -2.48 17.93 -4.96
CA GLY A 184 -2.21 17.75 -6.39
C GLY A 184 -1.88 16.29 -6.72
N PRO A 185 -1.86 15.89 -8.00
CA PRO A 185 -1.63 14.49 -8.40
C PRO A 185 -0.35 13.95 -7.75
N SER A 186 -0.51 13.03 -6.80
CA SER A 186 0.59 12.45 -6.02
C SER A 186 0.96 11.07 -6.58
N GLN A 187 2.25 10.84 -6.82
CA GLN A 187 2.78 9.60 -7.39
C GLN A 187 2.90 8.41 -6.40
N GLN A 188 2.43 8.51 -5.15
CA GLN A 188 2.60 7.44 -4.17
C GLN A 188 1.29 7.10 -3.45
N ALA A 189 0.65 6.03 -3.90
CA ALA A 189 -0.38 5.32 -3.15
C ALA A 189 0.25 4.08 -2.50
N ALA A 190 0.89 4.26 -1.34
CA ALA A 190 1.18 3.14 -0.45
C ALA A 190 -0.10 2.83 0.33
N GLY A 191 -0.86 1.85 -0.14
CA GLY A 191 -2.11 1.44 0.47
C GLY A 191 -3.25 1.52 -0.54
N TRP A 192 -3.54 0.36 -1.12
CA TRP A 192 -4.80 -0.15 -1.70
C TRP A 192 -4.49 -1.14 -2.81
N GLY A 193 -3.68 -2.16 -2.52
CA GLY A 193 -3.31 -3.19 -3.48
C GLY A 193 -2.59 -2.67 -4.74
N VAL A 194 -1.95 -3.60 -5.45
CA VAL A 194 -1.24 -3.29 -6.71
C VAL A 194 -2.21 -2.72 -7.78
N LEU A 195 -3.52 -3.03 -7.67
CA LEU A 195 -4.57 -2.54 -8.56
C LEU A 195 -5.05 -1.11 -8.25
N GLY A 196 -5.07 -0.66 -6.99
CA GLY A 196 -5.46 0.71 -6.64
C GLY A 196 -4.40 1.75 -6.98
N SER A 197 -3.12 1.34 -6.98
CA SER A 197 -2.01 2.21 -7.37
C SER A 197 -1.93 2.47 -8.88
N LEU A 198 -2.49 1.58 -9.72
CA LEU A 198 -2.48 1.71 -11.19
C LEU A 198 -3.58 2.64 -11.72
N LEU A 199 -4.71 2.75 -11.01
CA LEU A 199 -5.87 3.57 -11.43
C LEU A 199 -6.00 4.89 -10.65
N GLY A 200 -5.29 5.05 -9.53
CA GLY A 200 -5.38 6.23 -8.65
C GLY A 200 -4.46 7.40 -9.01
N ALA A 201 -3.53 7.25 -9.97
CA ALA A 201 -2.43 8.19 -10.21
C ALA A 201 -2.82 9.55 -10.82
N LEU A 202 -4.08 9.75 -11.21
CA LEU A 202 -4.57 10.97 -11.88
C LEU A 202 -5.66 11.72 -11.13
N ARG A 203 -6.05 11.28 -9.92
CA ARG A 203 -7.07 11.99 -9.15
C ARG A 203 -6.39 12.92 -8.15
N VAL A 204 -6.77 14.20 -8.21
CA VAL A 204 -6.60 15.14 -7.10
C VAL A 204 -7.19 14.45 -5.87
N ARG A 205 -6.35 14.17 -4.87
CA ARG A 205 -6.79 13.53 -3.64
C ARG A 205 -7.26 14.64 -2.71
N ARG A 206 -8.57 14.74 -2.54
CA ARG A 206 -9.15 15.48 -1.41
C ARG A 206 -9.02 14.59 -0.17
N LEU A 207 -8.37 15.12 0.85
CA LEU A 207 -8.18 14.47 2.14
C LEU A 207 -8.88 15.31 3.19
N THR A 208 -9.97 14.76 3.72
CA THR A 208 -10.75 15.39 4.78
C THR A 208 -10.36 14.75 6.10
N LEU A 209 -9.78 15.56 6.98
CA LEU A 209 -9.34 15.19 8.31
C LEU A 209 -10.23 15.88 9.34
N ARG A 210 -10.41 15.23 10.49
CA ARG A 210 -11.15 15.78 11.62
C ARG A 210 -10.29 15.71 12.87
N ALA A 211 -10.12 16.86 13.51
CA ALA A 211 -9.46 16.98 14.79
C ALA A 211 -10.41 16.65 15.95
N PRO A 212 -9.89 16.22 17.12
CA PRO A 212 -10.71 15.91 18.29
C PRO A 212 -11.39 17.15 18.89
N SER A 213 -10.80 18.33 18.73
CA SER A 213 -11.30 19.60 19.23
C SER A 213 -11.03 20.75 18.26
N THR A 214 -11.70 21.88 18.45
CA THR A 214 -11.44 23.11 17.69
C THR A 214 -10.01 23.62 17.91
N ASP A 215 -9.52 23.54 19.14
CA ASP A 215 -8.19 24.02 19.50
C ASP A 215 -7.11 23.16 18.82
N SER A 216 -7.28 21.83 18.86
CA SER A 216 -6.39 20.90 18.16
C SER A 216 -6.44 21.12 16.64
N CYS A 217 -7.62 21.44 16.08
CA CYS A 217 -7.74 21.80 14.67
C CYS A 217 -6.90 23.04 14.33
N CYS A 218 -6.92 24.07 15.18
CA CYS A 218 -6.12 25.27 14.99
C CYS A 218 -4.62 24.98 15.07
N GLU A 219 -4.20 24.16 16.04
CA GLU A 219 -2.80 23.73 16.17
C GLU A 219 -2.31 22.99 14.91
N TRP A 220 -3.13 22.07 14.39
CA TRP A 220 -2.83 21.34 13.14
C TRP A 220 -2.75 22.22 11.89
N VAL A 221 -3.51 23.32 11.83
CA VAL A 221 -3.49 24.26 10.70
C VAL A 221 -2.29 25.22 10.78
N LEU A 222 -1.83 25.53 12.00
CA LEU A 222 -0.67 26.40 12.24
C LEU A 222 0.67 25.68 12.08
N ALA A 223 0.72 24.39 12.40
CA ALA A 223 1.89 23.53 12.27
C ALA A 223 2.25 23.25 10.80
#